data_AF-A0A3B9HD41-F1
#
_entry.id   AF-A0A3B9HD41-F1
#
_cell.length_a   1.000
_cell.length_b   1.000
_cell.length_c   1.000
_cell.angle_alpha   90.00
_cell.angle_beta   90.00
_cell.angle_gamma   90.00
#
_symmetry.space_group_name_H-M   'P 1'
#
loop_
_entity.id
_entity.type
_entity.pdbx_description
1 polymer ?
#
loop_
_entity_poly.entity_id
_entity_poly.type
_entity_poly.pdbx_seq_one_letter_code
_entity_poly.pdbx_strand_id
1 'polypeptide(L)'
;MPQSGQEMLDESIGICRKIAEGLGSQNNDWETSIVEIVDKFEEVSETFFFKTMPSVPPTRSAMRDSASLLELKEGGNWNDFAPALETLIVSAQNVIEKAGMKGTTLT
;
A
#
# COMPACT_ATOMS: atom_id res chain seq x y z
N MET A 1 -4.67 -22.48 -3.13
CA MET A 1 -4.43 -21.77 -4.40
C MET A 1 -3.54 -20.58 -4.10
N PRO A 2 -2.65 -20.15 -5.00
CA PRO A 2 -1.91 -18.90 -4.81
C PRO A 2 -2.91 -17.74 -4.70
N GLN A 3 -2.72 -16.81 -3.77
CA GLN A 3 -3.52 -15.57 -3.71
C GLN A 3 -3.40 -14.82 -5.04
N SER A 4 -4.53 -14.30 -5.50
CA SER A 4 -4.61 -13.48 -6.70
C SER A 4 -4.04 -12.09 -6.47
N GLY A 5 -3.70 -11.40 -7.57
CA GLY A 5 -3.26 -10.00 -7.56
C GLY A 5 -4.25 -9.09 -6.84
N GLN A 6 -5.56 -9.36 -6.98
CA GLN A 6 -6.65 -8.62 -6.38
C GLN A 6 -6.78 -8.89 -4.88
N GLU A 7 -6.76 -10.16 -4.45
CA GLU A 7 -6.78 -10.49 -3.02
C GLU A 7 -5.59 -9.86 -2.26
N MET A 8 -4.39 -9.86 -2.87
CA MET A 8 -3.21 -9.21 -2.27
C MET A 8 -3.36 -7.68 -2.20
N LEU A 9 -4.04 -7.06 -3.17
CA LEU A 9 -4.31 -5.63 -3.16
C LEU A 9 -5.33 -5.26 -2.08
N ASP A 10 -6.42 -6.02 -1.98
CA ASP A 10 -7.44 -5.86 -0.95
C ASP A 10 -6.85 -6.03 0.46
N GLU A 11 -5.96 -7.01 0.64
CA GLU A 11 -5.21 -7.19 1.87
C GLU A 11 -4.31 -6.00 2.19
N SER A 12 -3.57 -5.48 1.19
CA SER A 12 -2.74 -4.29 1.33
C SER A 12 -3.57 -3.06 1.74
N ILE A 13 -4.75 -2.85 1.14
CA ILE A 13 -5.69 -1.78 1.50
C ILE A 13 -6.12 -1.92 2.97
N GLY A 14 -6.51 -3.13 3.37
CA GLY A 14 -6.92 -3.41 4.75
C GLY A 14 -5.81 -3.14 5.76
N ILE A 15 -4.58 -3.52 5.44
CA ILE A 15 -3.41 -3.24 6.28
C ILE A 15 -3.13 -1.74 6.35
N CYS A 16 -3.05 -1.04 5.22
CA CYS A 16 -2.80 0.41 5.18
C CYS A 16 -3.85 1.20 5.98
N ARG A 17 -5.14 0.82 5.93
CA ARG A 17 -6.18 1.41 6.77
C ARG A 17 -5.90 1.26 8.27
N LYS A 18 -5.51 0.06 8.71
CA LYS A 18 -5.09 -0.17 10.10
C LYS A 18 -3.86 0.63 10.48
N ILE A 19 -2.93 0.85 9.55
CA ILE A 19 -1.76 1.68 9.82
C ILE A 19 -2.18 3.14 10.01
N ALA A 20 -3.01 3.67 9.11
CA ALA A 20 -3.52 5.04 9.19
C ALA A 20 -4.29 5.33 10.49
N GLU A 21 -5.05 4.36 11.00
CA GLU A 21 -5.80 4.51 12.26
C GLU A 21 -4.92 4.98 13.43
N GLY A 22 -5.12 6.23 13.87
CA GLY A 22 -4.38 6.83 14.99
C GLY A 22 -2.96 7.28 14.66
N LEU A 23 -2.51 7.12 13.41
CA LEU A 23 -1.19 7.59 12.95
C LEU A 23 -1.11 9.11 12.92
N GLY A 24 -2.21 9.81 12.63
CA GLY A 24 -2.26 11.27 12.63
C GLY A 24 -1.89 11.94 13.95
N SER A 25 -2.06 11.23 15.06
CA SER A 25 -1.62 11.71 16.38
C SER A 25 -0.09 11.69 16.55
N GLN A 26 0.61 10.87 15.77
CA GLN A 26 2.07 10.79 15.74
C GLN A 26 2.65 11.65 14.62
N ASN A 27 2.15 11.47 13.40
CA ASN A 27 2.58 12.20 12.23
C ASN A 27 1.46 12.27 11.19
N ASN A 28 0.97 13.48 10.93
CA ASN A 28 -0.11 13.72 9.98
C ASN A 28 0.33 13.50 8.52
N ASP A 29 1.59 13.81 8.21
CA ASP A 29 2.13 13.61 6.86
C ASP A 29 2.18 12.11 6.54
N TRP A 30 2.59 11.28 7.50
CA TRP A 30 2.57 9.82 7.33
C TRP A 30 1.16 9.26 7.17
N GLU A 31 0.21 9.73 7.95
CA GLU A 31 -1.20 9.35 7.79
C GLU A 31 -1.72 9.73 6.41
N THR A 32 -1.40 10.94 5.94
CA THR A 32 -1.79 11.45 4.63
C THR A 32 -1.26 10.57 3.50
N SER A 33 0.04 10.24 3.50
CA SER A 33 0.61 9.38 2.46
C SER A 33 0.00 7.98 2.46
N ILE A 34 -0.32 7.41 3.63
CA ILE A 34 -0.96 6.09 3.72
C ILE A 34 -2.41 6.13 3.22
N VAL A 35 -3.17 7.17 3.56
CA VAL A 35 -4.52 7.37 3.04
C VAL A 35 -4.50 7.56 1.52
N GLU A 36 -3.53 8.31 0.99
CA GLU A 36 -3.34 8.44 -0.47
C GLU A 36 -3.07 7.09 -1.14
N ILE A 37 -2.23 6.24 -0.53
CA ILE A 37 -1.99 4.87 -1.02
C ILE A 37 -3.28 4.05 -1.03
N VAL A 38 -4.09 4.12 0.04
CA VAL A 38 -5.37 3.42 0.13
C VAL A 38 -6.30 3.85 -1.00
N ASP A 39 -6.49 5.15 -1.19
CA ASP A 39 -7.37 5.69 -2.23
C ASP A 39 -6.91 5.25 -3.63
N LYS A 40 -5.60 5.26 -3.89
CA LYS A 40 -5.03 4.79 -5.16
C LYS A 40 -5.13 3.29 -5.35
N PHE A 41 -4.98 2.50 -4.31
CA PHE A 41 -5.18 1.06 -4.40
C PHE A 41 -6.65 0.72 -4.67
N GLU A 42 -7.60 1.43 -4.06
CA GLU A 42 -9.02 1.27 -4.38
C GLU A 42 -9.30 1.62 -5.84
N GLU A 43 -8.80 2.76 -6.34
CA GLU A 43 -8.91 3.15 -7.75
C GLU A 43 -8.33 2.07 -8.69
N VAL A 44 -7.13 1.56 -8.37
CA VAL A 44 -6.46 0.50 -9.12
C VAL A 44 -7.23 -0.83 -9.07
N SER A 45 -7.83 -1.18 -7.94
CA SER A 45 -8.58 -2.44 -7.76
C SER A 45 -9.78 -2.54 -8.70
N GLU A 46 -10.35 -1.39 -9.07
CA GLU A 46 -11.50 -1.34 -9.99
C GLU A 46 -11.09 -1.46 -11.46
N THR A 47 -9.80 -1.36 -11.78
CA THR A 47 -9.30 -1.42 -13.15
C THR A 47 -9.51 -2.80 -13.77
N PHE A 48 -9.72 -2.82 -15.09
CA PHE A 48 -9.84 -4.06 -15.86
C PHE A 48 -8.57 -4.93 -15.74
N PHE A 49 -7.40 -4.31 -15.57
CA PHE A 49 -6.13 -5.01 -15.38
C PHE A 49 -6.17 -5.93 -14.14
N PHE A 50 -6.59 -5.41 -12.99
CA PHE A 50 -6.68 -6.22 -11.76
C PHE A 50 -7.79 -7.26 -11.80
N LYS A 51 -8.92 -6.94 -12.42
CA LYS A 51 -10.06 -7.86 -12.57
C LYS A 51 -9.76 -9.05 -13.49
N THR A 52 -8.80 -8.93 -14.40
CA THR A 52 -8.51 -9.96 -15.42
C THR A 52 -7.13 -10.60 -15.31
N MET A 53 -6.20 -10.00 -14.57
CA MET A 53 -4.85 -10.53 -14.39
C MET A 53 -4.69 -11.15 -12.99
N PRO A 54 -4.71 -12.48 -12.87
CA PRO A 54 -4.75 -13.15 -11.57
C PRO A 54 -3.45 -13.04 -10.78
N SER A 55 -2.33 -12.60 -11.37
CA SER A 55 -1.06 -12.45 -10.65
C SER A 55 -0.35 -11.17 -11.06
N VAL A 56 -0.27 -10.22 -10.13
CA VAL A 56 0.45 -8.96 -10.29
C VAL A 56 1.60 -8.93 -9.29
N PRO A 57 2.85 -9.27 -9.69
CA PRO A 57 3.97 -9.38 -8.76
C PRO A 57 4.20 -8.17 -7.84
N PRO A 58 4.02 -6.90 -8.31
CA PRO A 58 4.14 -5.73 -7.46
C PRO A 58 3.17 -5.71 -6.27
N THR A 59 1.97 -6.29 -6.37
CA THR A 59 1.03 -6.29 -5.23
C THR A 59 1.50 -7.18 -4.09
N ARG A 60 2.28 -8.22 -4.39
CA ARG A 60 2.92 -9.02 -3.36
C ARG A 60 3.95 -8.20 -2.56
N SER A 61 4.70 -7.34 -3.24
CA SER A 61 5.66 -6.45 -2.58
C SER A 61 4.92 -5.44 -1.71
N ALA A 62 3.92 -4.74 -2.26
CA ALA A 62 3.11 -3.78 -1.49
C ALA A 62 2.42 -4.41 -0.27
N MET A 63 1.91 -5.63 -0.40
CA MET A 63 1.34 -6.38 0.72
C MET A 63 2.37 -6.68 1.80
N ARG A 64 3.58 -7.11 1.41
CA ARG A 64 4.65 -7.41 2.37
C ARG A 64 5.19 -6.17 3.06
N ASP A 65 5.34 -5.08 2.30
CA ASP A 65 5.87 -3.82 2.81
C ASP A 65 4.86 -3.16 3.75
N SER A 66 3.56 -3.21 3.43
CA SER A 66 2.49 -2.75 4.33
C SER A 66 2.42 -3.61 5.59
N ALA A 67 2.52 -4.94 5.50
CA ALA A 67 2.58 -5.80 6.69
C ALA A 67 3.78 -5.46 7.60
N SER A 68 4.95 -5.26 7.01
CA SER A 68 6.17 -4.86 7.75
C SER A 68 6.00 -3.51 8.43
N LEU A 69 5.36 -2.55 7.75
CA LEU A 69 5.09 -1.22 8.30
C LEU A 69 4.08 -1.27 9.47
N LEU A 70 3.08 -2.15 9.39
CA LEU A 70 2.14 -2.39 10.49
C LEU A 70 2.85 -2.95 11.72
N GLU A 71 3.75 -3.93 11.56
CA GLU A 71 4.56 -4.47 12.67
C GLU A 71 5.39 -3.37 13.35
N LEU A 72 5.97 -2.45 12.57
CA LEU A 72 6.73 -1.31 13.10
C LEU A 72 5.84 -0.34 13.87
N LYS A 73 4.63 -0.06 13.37
CA LYS A 73 3.63 0.77 14.08
C LYS A 73 3.22 0.12 15.41
N GLU A 74 2.88 -1.17 15.39
CA GLU A 74 2.47 -1.91 16.59
C GLU A 74 3.61 -2.02 17.61
N GLY A 75 4.85 -2.14 17.13
CA GLY A 75 6.05 -2.09 17.96
C GLY A 75 6.45 -0.69 18.43
N GLY A 76 5.78 0.38 17.97
CA GLY A 76 6.12 1.77 18.28
C GLY A 76 7.51 2.19 17.76
N ASN A 77 8.05 1.49 16.76
CA ASN A 77 9.38 1.75 16.23
C ASN A 77 9.33 2.80 15.12
N TRP A 78 9.18 4.06 15.53
CA TRP A 78 9.04 5.19 14.61
C TRP A 78 10.32 5.52 13.82
N ASN A 79 11.49 5.12 14.32
CA ASN A 79 12.78 5.34 13.63
C ASN A 79 12.87 4.51 12.34
N ASP A 80 12.43 3.25 12.41
CA ASP A 80 12.40 2.36 11.26
C ASP A 80 11.10 2.53 10.44
N PHE A 81 10.06 3.14 11.02
CA PHE A 81 8.79 3.40 10.34
C PHE A 81 8.94 4.32 9.13
N ALA A 82 9.66 5.44 9.28
CA ALA A 82 9.84 6.41 8.19
C ALA A 82 10.46 5.81 6.92
N PRO A 83 11.62 5.12 6.97
CA PRO A 83 12.19 4.49 5.76
C PRO A 83 11.35 3.31 5.25
N ALA A 84 10.62 2.61 6.13
CA ALA A 84 9.68 1.57 5.71
C ALA A 84 8.46 2.15 4.96
N LEU A 85 7.98 3.33 5.36
CA LEU A 85 6.92 4.04 4.65
C LEU A 85 7.37 4.48 3.25
N GLU A 86 8.59 5.01 3.10
CA GLU A 86 9.14 5.32 1.77
C GLU A 86 9.21 4.07 0.87
N THR A 87 9.60 2.93 1.44
CA THR A 87 9.62 1.65 0.73
C THR A 87 8.21 1.24 0.28
N LEU A 88 7.22 1.38 1.17
CA LEU A 88 5.81 1.14 0.84
C LEU A 88 5.33 2.07 -0.29
N ILE A 89 5.65 3.36 -0.24
CA ILE A 89 5.31 4.33 -1.30
C ILE A 89 5.89 3.88 -2.65
N VAL A 90 7.16 3.48 -2.69
CA VAL A 90 7.79 2.98 -3.94
C VAL A 90 7.11 1.71 -4.44
N SER A 91 6.78 0.77 -3.55
CA SER A 91 6.08 -0.46 -3.92
C SER A 91 4.67 -0.17 -4.45
N ALA A 92 3.95 0.77 -3.84
CA ALA A 92 2.62 1.22 -4.22
C ALA A 92 2.64 1.92 -5.59
N GLN A 93 3.62 2.79 -5.79
CA GLN A 93 3.86 3.45 -7.08
C GLN A 93 4.07 2.43 -8.20
N ASN A 94 4.84 1.37 -7.95
CA ASN A 94 5.04 0.28 -8.91
C ASN A 94 3.73 -0.47 -9.25
N VAL A 95 2.84 -0.65 -8.27
CA VAL A 95 1.52 -1.25 -8.50
C VAL A 95 0.68 -0.35 -9.42
N ILE A 96 0.60 0.94 -9.12
CA ILE A 96 -0.17 1.95 -9.86
C ILE A 96 0.34 2.05 -11.32
N GLU A 97 1.65 2.10 -11.52
CA GLU A 97 2.25 2.16 -12.86
C GLU A 97 1.94 0.91 -13.68
N LYS A 98 1.94 -0.27 -13.05
CA LYS A 98 1.62 -1.54 -13.72
C LYS A 98 0.15 -1.69 -14.02
N ALA A 99 -0.72 -1.10 -13.21
CA ALA A 99 -2.15 -0.99 -13.48
C ALA A 99 -2.49 -0.09 -14.69
N GLY A 100 -1.50 0.63 -15.23
CA GLY A 100 -1.67 1.50 -16.40
C GLY A 100 -2.00 2.96 -16.04
N MET A 101 -1.98 3.33 -14.76
CA MET A 101 -2.14 4.70 -14.29
C MET A 101 -0.82 5.49 -14.39
N LYS A 102 -0.20 5.45 -15.58
CA LYS A 102 1.04 6.21 -15.84
C LYS A 102 0.78 7.70 -15.66
N GLY A 103 1.40 8.31 -14.65
CA GLY A 103 1.30 9.74 -14.33
C GLY A 103 0.71 10.06 -12.96
N THR A 104 0.24 9.07 -12.21
CA THR A 104 -0.09 9.24 -10.78
C THR A 104 1.19 9.11 -9.96
N THR A 105 1.53 10.13 -9.19
CA THR A 105 2.68 10.15 -8.28
C THR A 105 2.16 10.26 -6.86
N LEU A 106 2.50 9.31 -6.00
CA LEU A 106 2.24 9.38 -4.56
C LEU A 106 3.16 10.42 -3.91
N THR A 107 2.63 11.24 -3.00
CA THR A 107 3.36 12.35 -2.34
C THR A 107 3.61 12.18 -0.85
#